data_AF-A0A7S2F944-F1
#
_entry.id   AF-A0A7S2F944-F1
#
_cell.length_a   1.000
_cell.length_b   1.000
_cell.length_c   1.000
_cell.angle_alpha   90.00
_cell.angle_beta   90.00
_cell.angle_gamma   90.00
#
_symmetry.space_group_name_H-M   'P 1'
#
loop_
_entity.id
_entity.type
_entity.pdbx_description
1 polymer ?
#
loop_
_entity_poly.entity_id
_entity_poly.type
_entity_poly.pdbx_seq_one_letter_code
_entity_poly.pdbx_strand_id
1 'polypeptide(L)'
;AVSSYALASTVDSAIRASCARYDDPDILGRLRVRMMPHASDEVGWDVFCLEYVTTAPINTILTETAMNRYLRLFNFLWRMKRVEHALNHAWSQLKPSGTTAQFAAAAAAAAAA
;
A
#
# COMPACT_ATOMS: atom_id res chain seq x y z
N ALA A 1 -3.35 1.61 -17.86
CA ALA A 1 -3.37 2.97 -17.29
C ALA A 1 -4.02 2.91 -15.92
N VAL A 2 -3.31 3.29 -14.86
CA VAL A 2 -3.89 3.36 -13.50
C VAL A 2 -4.82 4.58 -13.45
N SER A 3 -6.08 4.39 -13.07
CA SER A 3 -7.05 5.50 -12.98
C SER A 3 -7.13 6.03 -11.54
N SER A 4 -7.26 7.35 -11.38
CA SER A 4 -7.42 8.00 -10.07
C SER A 4 -8.63 7.44 -9.30
N TYR A 5 -9.72 7.15 -10.02
CA TYR A 5 -10.93 6.57 -9.44
C TYR A 5 -10.71 5.16 -8.87
N ALA A 6 -9.94 4.31 -9.56
CA ALA A 6 -9.63 2.96 -9.06
C ALA A 6 -8.80 3.02 -7.76
N LEU A 7 -7.83 3.93 -7.67
CA LEU A 7 -7.05 4.11 -6.44
C LEU A 7 -7.91 4.68 -5.30
N ALA A 8 -8.79 5.64 -5.59
CA ALA A 8 -9.72 6.18 -4.60
C ALA A 8 -10.65 5.08 -4.03
N SER A 9 -11.18 4.20 -4.89
CA SER A 9 -11.99 3.05 -4.45
C SER A 9 -11.20 2.07 -3.59
N THR A 10 -9.93 1.81 -3.92
CA THR A 10 -9.04 0.95 -3.12
C THR A 10 -8.77 1.57 -1.75
N VAL A 11 -8.56 2.89 -1.68
CA VAL A 11 -8.38 3.60 -0.40
C VAL A 11 -9.64 3.54 0.45
N ASP A 12 -10.83 3.76 -0.12
CA ASP A 12 -12.10 3.62 0.63
C ASP A 12 -12.28 2.20 1.20
N SER A 13 -11.95 1.20 0.39
CA SER A 13 -11.97 -0.21 0.82
C SER A 13 -10.95 -0.48 1.93
N ALA A 14 -9.76 0.10 1.85
CA ALA A 14 -8.72 -0.04 2.87
C ALA A 14 -9.08 0.68 4.19
N ILE A 15 -9.74 1.83 4.12
CA ILE A 15 -10.27 2.54 5.31
C ILE A 15 -11.29 1.66 6.02
N ARG A 16 -12.23 1.05 5.27
CA ARG A 16 -13.23 0.13 5.84
C ARG A 16 -12.62 -1.14 6.44
N ALA A 17 -11.54 -1.64 5.85
CA ALA A 17 -10.83 -2.83 6.30
C ALA A 17 -9.88 -2.58 7.49
N SER A 18 -9.62 -1.32 7.85
CA SER A 18 -8.68 -0.93 8.90
C SER A 18 -9.37 -0.29 10.09
N CYS A 19 -8.61 -0.05 11.16
CA CYS A 19 -9.10 0.69 12.34
C CYS A 19 -9.41 2.16 12.03
N ALA A 20 -9.01 2.69 10.87
CA ALA A 20 -9.31 4.05 10.44
C ALA A 20 -10.82 4.32 10.29
N ARG A 21 -11.65 3.27 10.22
CA ARG A 21 -13.11 3.39 10.20
C ARG A 21 -13.73 4.02 11.45
N TYR A 22 -12.98 4.08 12.56
CA TYR A 22 -13.43 4.65 13.83
C TYR A 22 -12.99 6.11 14.00
N ASP A 23 -12.17 6.63 13.09
CA ASP A 23 -11.74 8.02 13.11
C ASP A 23 -12.87 8.97 12.68
N ASP A 24 -12.71 10.24 13.04
CA ASP A 24 -13.68 11.27 12.73
C ASP A 24 -13.91 11.39 11.21
N PRO A 25 -15.17 11.45 10.74
CA PRO A 25 -15.48 11.58 9.32
C PRO A 25 -14.85 12.82 8.66
N ASP A 26 -14.61 13.90 9.42
CA ASP A 26 -13.94 15.10 8.89
C ASP A 26 -12.47 14.83 8.56
N ILE A 27 -11.81 13.93 9.31
CA ILE A 27 -10.42 13.54 9.06
C ILE A 27 -10.36 12.65 7.81
N LEU A 28 -11.29 11.69 7.70
CA LEU A 28 -11.39 10.79 6.55
C LEU A 28 -11.76 11.54 5.25
N GLY A 29 -12.65 12.52 5.33
CA GLY A 29 -13.07 13.33 4.18
C GLY A 29 -11.98 14.23 3.60
N ARG A 30 -10.92 14.50 4.38
CA ARG A 30 -9.74 15.28 3.97
C ARG A 30 -8.67 14.44 3.30
N LEU A 31 -8.75 13.12 3.39
CA LEU A 31 -7.81 12.23 2.75
C LEU A 31 -8.12 12.10 1.26
N ARG A 32 -7.16 12.46 0.41
CA ARG A 32 -7.28 12.36 -1.05
C ARG A 32 -6.10 11.60 -1.62
N VAL A 33 -6.35 10.96 -2.76
CA VAL A 33 -5.31 10.30 -3.54
C VAL A 33 -4.71 11.32 -4.49
N ARG A 34 -3.39 11.47 -4.45
CA ARG A 34 -2.63 12.29 -5.39
C ARG A 34 -1.69 11.40 -6.19
N MET A 35 -1.78 11.51 -7.51
CA MET A 35 -0.81 10.89 -8.41
C MET A 35 0.34 11.87 -8.61
N MET A 36 1.58 11.49 -8.25
CA MET A 36 2.73 12.32 -8.62
C MET A 36 3.03 12.15 -10.12
N PRO A 37 3.63 13.15 -10.79
CA PRO A 37 4.06 13.01 -12.18
C PRO A 37 5.32 12.14 -12.22
N HIS A 38 5.26 11.04 -12.98
CA HIS A 38 6.38 10.10 -13.16
C HIS A 38 6.75 10.06 -14.63
N ALA A 39 8.03 9.81 -14.92
CA ALA A 39 8.44 9.45 -16.27
C ALA A 39 7.80 8.12 -16.66
N SER A 40 7.58 7.92 -17.96
CA SER A 40 6.83 6.82 -18.60
C SER A 40 7.22 5.38 -18.20
N ASP A 41 8.32 5.23 -17.48
CA ASP A 41 9.07 4.00 -17.27
C ASP A 41 8.89 3.45 -15.85
N GLU A 42 8.14 4.15 -14.99
CA GLU A 42 7.95 3.79 -13.59
C GLU A 42 6.67 2.99 -13.34
N VAL A 43 6.82 1.94 -12.53
CA VAL A 43 5.75 1.01 -12.14
C VAL A 43 4.68 1.74 -11.33
N GLY A 44 3.42 1.64 -11.74
CA GLY A 44 2.25 2.41 -11.23
C GLY A 44 1.98 2.44 -9.72
N TRP A 45 2.74 1.70 -8.92
CA TRP A 45 2.72 1.73 -7.44
C TRP A 45 3.61 2.82 -6.82
N ASP A 46 4.60 3.32 -7.56
CA ASP A 46 5.38 4.51 -7.15
C ASP A 46 4.57 5.80 -7.38
N VAL A 47 3.52 5.72 -8.21
CA VAL A 47 2.67 6.84 -8.59
C VAL A 47 1.75 7.33 -7.47
N PHE A 48 1.54 6.51 -6.45
CA PHE A 48 0.54 6.71 -5.41
C PHE A 48 1.07 7.53 -4.23
N CYS A 49 0.38 8.62 -3.91
CA CYS A 49 0.56 9.36 -2.66
C CYS A 49 -0.79 9.69 -2.00
N LEU A 50 -0.79 9.71 -0.66
CA LEU A 50 -1.89 10.24 0.13
C LEU A 50 -1.64 11.73 0.38
N GLU A 51 -2.61 12.56 0.01
CA GLU A 51 -2.62 13.98 0.31
C GLU A 51 -3.70 14.28 1.35
N TYR A 52 -3.34 15.08 2.34
CA TYR A 52 -4.28 15.58 3.33
C TYR A 52 -4.69 17.01 2.96
N VAL A 53 -5.93 17.16 2.49
CA VAL A 53 -6.48 18.46 2.06
C VAL A 53 -6.89 19.26 3.29
N THR A 54 -6.16 20.33 3.57
CA THR A 54 -6.44 21.23 4.69
C THR A 54 -7.33 22.40 4.27
N THR A 55 -8.55 22.44 4.80
CA THR A 55 -9.43 23.62 4.69
C THR A 55 -9.15 24.60 5.85
N ALA A 56 -9.49 25.88 5.68
CA ALA A 56 -9.44 26.84 6.79
C ALA A 56 -10.33 26.37 7.96
N PRO A 57 -9.95 26.57 9.23
CA PRO A 57 -8.81 27.33 9.75
C PRO A 57 -7.50 26.53 9.92
N ILE A 58 -7.53 25.21 9.73
CA ILE A 58 -6.42 24.30 10.06
C ILE A 58 -5.20 24.51 9.14
N ASN A 59 -5.42 25.06 7.95
CA ASN A 59 -4.35 25.47 7.02
C ASN A 59 -3.38 26.53 7.61
N THR A 60 -3.78 27.28 8.65
CA THR A 60 -2.91 28.27 9.28
C THR A 60 -1.74 27.64 10.06
N ILE A 61 -1.94 26.42 10.58
CA ILE A 61 -0.94 25.66 11.33
C ILE A 61 -0.27 24.65 10.40
N LEU A 62 -1.06 23.98 9.54
CA LEU A 62 -0.59 23.05 8.53
C LEU A 62 -0.23 23.79 7.24
N THR A 63 0.85 24.56 7.30
CA THR A 63 1.38 25.28 6.14
C THR A 63 1.85 24.34 5.04
N GLU A 64 1.88 24.84 3.80
CA GLU A 64 2.34 24.09 2.63
C GLU A 64 3.77 23.54 2.80
N THR A 65 4.63 24.25 3.53
CA THR A 65 6.00 23.79 3.82
C THR A 65 6.02 22.56 4.73
N ALA A 66 5.13 22.50 5.73
CA ALA A 66 4.98 21.35 6.61
C ALA A 66 4.40 20.15 5.84
N MET A 67 3.40 20.38 4.99
CA MET A 67 2.82 19.35 4.13
C MET A 67 3.83 18.77 3.13
N ASN A 68 4.70 19.60 2.56
CA ASN A 68 5.79 19.12 1.71
C ASN A 68 6.79 18.22 2.46
N ARG A 69 7.12 18.54 3.72
CA ARG A 69 7.98 17.68 4.56
C ARG A 69 7.27 16.36 4.90
N TYR A 70 5.98 16.42 5.21
CA TYR A 70 5.15 15.25 5.43
C TYR A 70 5.14 14.32 4.20
N LEU A 71 4.96 14.86 2.99
CA LEU A 71 4.99 14.07 1.77
C LEU A 71 6.34 13.37 1.53
N ARG A 72 7.46 14.01 1.88
CA ARG A 72 8.79 13.36 1.82
C ARG A 72 8.88 12.17 2.79
N LEU A 73 8.41 12.34 4.01
CA LEU A 73 8.34 11.28 5.01
C LEU A 73 7.41 10.14 4.56
N PHE A 74 6.24 10.49 4.02
CA PHE A 74 5.29 9.52 3.47
C PHE A 74 5.92 8.67 2.37
N ASN A 75 6.60 9.28 1.40
CA ASN A 75 7.27 8.56 0.32
C ASN A 75 8.34 7.60 0.85
N PHE A 76 9.11 8.01 1.85
CA PHE A 76 10.10 7.14 2.48
C PHE A 76 9.43 5.93 3.18
N LEU A 77 8.41 6.18 4.01
CA LEU A 77 7.69 5.13 4.72
C LEU A 77 6.97 4.18 3.75
N TRP A 78 6.43 4.72 2.66
CA TRP A 78 5.78 3.93 1.61
C TRP A 78 6.76 2.96 0.95
N ARG A 79 7.96 3.45 0.58
CA ARG A 79 9.03 2.60 0.05
C ARG A 79 9.45 1.52 1.05
N MET A 80 9.57 1.85 2.33
CA MET A 80 9.88 0.87 3.38
C MET A 80 8.79 -0.21 3.51
N LYS A 81 7.51 0.19 3.51
CA LYS A 81 6.38 -0.75 3.56
C LYS A 81 6.32 -1.67 2.33
N ARG A 82 6.74 -1.18 1.15
CA ARG A 82 6.87 -2.04 -0.03
C ARG A 82 7.94 -3.11 0.14
N VAL A 83 9.09 -2.76 0.70
CA VAL A 83 10.17 -3.73 0.97
C VAL A 83 9.69 -4.79 1.97
N GLU A 84 9.03 -4.37 3.06
CA GLU A 84 8.43 -5.28 4.03
C GLU A 84 7.42 -6.24 3.37
N HIS A 85 6.52 -5.71 2.53
CA HIS A 85 5.53 -6.53 1.85
C HIS A 85 6.17 -7.52 0.86
N ALA A 86 7.14 -7.08 0.06
CA ALA A 86 7.87 -7.94 -0.87
C ALA A 86 8.64 -9.03 -0.13
N LEU A 87 9.25 -8.71 1.01
CA LEU A 87 9.96 -9.68 1.85
C LEU A 87 8.99 -10.71 2.44
N ASN A 88 7.86 -10.27 2.99
CA ASN A 88 6.84 -11.16 3.54
C ASN A 88 6.26 -12.09 2.46
N HIS A 89 6.04 -11.56 1.25
CA HIS A 89 5.57 -12.34 0.11
C HIS A 89 6.62 -13.38 -0.32
N ALA A 90 7.88 -12.98 -0.48
CA ALA A 90 8.98 -13.90 -0.80
C ALA A 90 9.14 -14.98 0.29
N TRP A 91 9.03 -14.61 1.56
CA TRP A 91 9.08 -15.54 2.68
C TRP A 91 7.90 -16.51 2.69
N SER A 92 6.68 -16.04 2.37
CA SER A 92 5.50 -16.89 2.25
C SER A 92 5.61 -17.89 1.09
N GLN A 93 6.32 -17.54 0.02
CA GLN A 93 6.60 -18.46 -1.09
C GLN A 93 7.70 -19.46 -0.77
N LEU A 94 8.71 -19.03 -0.01
CA LEU A 94 9.84 -19.87 0.40
C LEU A 94 9.46 -20.85 1.52
N LYS A 95 8.54 -20.44 2.43
CA LYS A 95 7.94 -21.36 3.40
C LYS A 95 7.30 -22.48 2.57
N PRO A 96 7.69 -23.74 2.76
CA PRO A 96 7.28 -24.81 1.86
C PRO A 96 5.76 -24.92 1.90
N SER A 97 5.14 -24.40 0.85
CA SER A 97 3.81 -24.82 0.46
C SER A 97 3.93 -26.33 0.28
N GLY A 98 3.12 -27.09 1.00
CA GLY A 98 3.14 -28.56 1.03
C GLY A 98 2.95 -29.25 -0.33
N THR A 99 3.02 -28.52 -1.44
CA THR A 99 3.04 -29.02 -2.80
C THR A 99 4.30 -29.84 -3.08
N THR A 100 5.50 -29.41 -2.65
CA THR A 100 6.71 -30.26 -2.76
C THR A 100 6.70 -31.46 -1.81
N ALA A 101 5.97 -31.36 -0.69
CA ALA A 101 5.73 -32.52 0.18
C ALA A 101 4.73 -33.52 -0.46
N GLN A 102 3.73 -33.06 -1.22
CA GLN A 102 2.83 -33.94 -1.98
C GLN A 102 3.55 -34.68 -3.12
N PHE A 103 4.47 -34.03 -3.82
CA PHE A 103 5.29 -34.71 -4.85
C PHE A 103 6.36 -35.63 -4.25
N ALA A 104 6.98 -35.26 -3.12
CA ALA A 104 7.93 -36.13 -2.42
C ALA A 104 7.25 -37.35 -1.76
N ALA A 105 6.05 -37.19 -1.20
CA ALA A 105 5.26 -38.30 -0.65
C ALA A 105 4.73 -39.24 -1.75
N ALA A 106 4.29 -38.69 -2.90
CA ALA A 106 3.89 -39.50 -4.06
C ALA A 106 5.07 -40.29 -4.67
N ALA A 107 6.27 -39.70 -4.72
CA ALA A 107 7.48 -40.40 -5.15
C ALA A 107 7.92 -41.51 -4.17
N ALA A 108 7.76 -41.31 -2.86
CA ALA A 108 8.04 -42.33 -1.86
C ALA A 108 7.03 -43.50 -1.90
N ALA A 109 5.75 -43.24 -2.22
CA ALA A 109 4.74 -44.29 -2.37
C ALA A 109 4.91 -45.14 -3.63
N ALA A 110 5.47 -44.57 -4.73
CA ALA A 110 5.75 -45.30 -5.96
C ALA A 110 7.01 -46.19 -5.91
N ALA A 111 7.90 -45.99 -4.92
CA ALA A 111 9.10 -46.81 -4.73
C ALA A 111 8.88 -48.03 -3.80
N ALA A 112 7.66 -48.20 -3.27
CA ALA A 112 7.30 -49.27 -2.34
C ALA A 112 6.33 -50.31 -2.94
N ALA A 113 6.09 -50.27 -4.25
CA ALA A 113 5.34 -51.27 -5.03
C ALA A 113 6.24 -51.85 -6.12
#